data_AF-A0A960ZQP5-F1
#
_entry.id   AF-A0A960ZQP5-F1
#
_cell.length_a   1.000
_cell.length_b   1.000
_cell.length_c   1.000
_cell.angle_alpha   90.00
_cell.angle_beta   90.00
_cell.angle_gamma   90.00
#
_symmetry.space_group_name_H-M   'P 1'
#
loop_
_entity.id
_entity.type
_entity.pdbx_description
1 polymer ?
#
loop_
_entity_poly.entity_id
_entity_poly.type
_entity_poly.pdbx_seq_one_letter_code
_entity_poly.pdbx_strand_id
1 'polypeptide(L)'
;GLTRGGTYLVMEGPQFSTRAESNLYRSWGCDVIGITNMPEAKLAREAEIALATLAMITDYDCWKIEEEAVTAESVIGHLHANVAAAKAILAQVIPQIPTEPSWPEHRALDTALMTDRKLWPEQTVEDLLPLLKRFL
;
A
#
# COMPACT_ATOMS: atom_id res chain seq x y z
N GLY A 1 -2.90 -10.24 -17.35
CA GLY A 1 -3.31 -8.94 -17.91
C GLY A 1 -3.11 -7.87 -16.86
N LEU A 2 -3.09 -6.58 -17.24
CA LEU A 2 -3.03 -5.46 -16.30
C LEU A 2 -4.46 -4.98 -15.99
N THR A 3 -4.79 -4.85 -14.71
CA THR A 3 -6.08 -4.31 -14.25
C THR A 3 -5.84 -2.98 -13.54
N ARG A 4 -6.72 -2.00 -13.76
CA ARG A 4 -6.68 -0.69 -13.09
C ARG A 4 -7.79 -0.59 -12.06
N GLY A 5 -7.42 -0.14 -10.85
CA GLY A 5 -8.34 -0.04 -9.73
C GLY A 5 -8.44 -1.35 -8.95
N GLY A 6 -9.30 -1.33 -7.94
CA GLY A 6 -9.53 -2.44 -7.02
C GLY A 6 -9.30 -2.03 -5.57
N THR A 7 -9.96 -2.73 -4.67
CA THR A 7 -9.85 -2.58 -3.23
C THR A 7 -8.84 -3.57 -2.68
N TYR A 8 -7.74 -3.06 -2.12
CA TYR A 8 -6.73 -3.85 -1.43
C TYR A 8 -7.12 -4.03 0.05
N LEU A 9 -7.25 -5.27 0.49
CA LEU A 9 -7.40 -5.62 1.91
C LEU A 9 -6.03 -5.97 2.52
N VAL A 10 -5.70 -5.33 3.63
CA VAL A 10 -4.53 -5.71 4.44
C VAL A 10 -4.99 -6.54 5.64
N MET A 11 -4.41 -7.72 5.82
CA MET A 11 -4.54 -8.53 7.03
C MET A 11 -3.20 -8.55 7.79
N GLU A 12 -3.20 -8.92 9.06
CA GLU A 12 -1.99 -8.94 9.89
C GLU A 12 -0.97 -10.00 9.44
N GLY A 13 -1.41 -11.21 9.07
CA GLY A 13 -0.51 -12.35 8.84
C GLY A 13 0.22 -12.81 10.12
N PRO A 14 1.21 -13.72 10.03
CA PRO A 14 1.83 -14.28 8.82
C PRO A 14 1.02 -15.43 8.19
N GLN A 15 -0.06 -15.89 8.83
CA GLN A 15 -0.90 -16.95 8.30
C GLN A 15 -1.72 -16.45 7.11
N PHE A 16 -1.98 -17.34 6.16
CA PHE A 16 -2.99 -17.09 5.13
C PHE A 16 -4.39 -17.08 5.73
N SER A 17 -5.32 -16.46 5.01
CA SER A 17 -6.72 -16.43 5.41
C SER A 17 -7.32 -17.84 5.42
N THR A 18 -8.28 -18.05 6.31
CA THR A 18 -9.24 -19.13 6.18
C THR A 18 -10.21 -18.84 5.04
N ARG A 19 -10.88 -19.88 4.52
CA ARG A 19 -11.89 -19.71 3.47
C ARG A 19 -13.07 -18.84 3.91
N ALA A 20 -13.42 -18.86 5.20
CA ALA A 20 -14.48 -18.02 5.73
C ALA A 20 -14.09 -16.53 5.66
N GLU A 21 -12.86 -16.20 6.03
CA GLU A 21 -12.30 -14.84 5.91
C GLU A 21 -12.22 -14.41 4.44
N SER A 22 -11.69 -15.26 3.55
CA SER A 22 -11.61 -14.95 2.12
C SER A 22 -13.00 -14.61 1.52
N ASN A 23 -14.03 -15.38 1.87
CA ASN A 23 -15.40 -15.09 1.44
C ASN A 23 -15.98 -13.81 2.07
N LEU A 24 -15.64 -13.52 3.33
CA LEU A 24 -16.03 -12.27 3.99
C LEU A 24 -15.43 -11.07 3.25
N TYR A 25 -14.13 -11.08 2.94
CA TYR A 25 -13.45 -9.99 2.26
C TYR A 25 -13.99 -9.78 0.83
N ARG A 26 -14.31 -10.87 0.13
CA ARG A 26 -15.01 -10.79 -1.15
C ARG A 26 -16.39 -10.17 -1.03
N SER A 27 -17.14 -10.47 0.04
CA SER A 27 -18.44 -9.85 0.30
C SER A 27 -18.34 -8.34 0.60
N TRP A 28 -17.18 -7.86 1.06
CA TRP A 28 -16.88 -6.44 1.21
C TRP A 28 -16.47 -5.76 -0.12
N GLY A 29 -16.35 -6.53 -1.20
CA GLY A 29 -15.88 -6.02 -2.49
C GLY A 29 -14.38 -5.78 -2.53
N CYS A 30 -13.59 -6.51 -1.74
CA CYS A 30 -12.14 -6.51 -1.85
C CYS A 30 -11.69 -7.36 -3.05
N ASP A 31 -10.74 -6.84 -3.82
CA ASP A 31 -10.24 -7.47 -5.05
C ASP A 31 -8.92 -8.23 -4.82
N VAL A 32 -8.07 -7.70 -3.94
CA VAL A 32 -6.75 -8.25 -3.64
C VAL A 32 -6.50 -8.22 -2.14
N ILE A 33 -5.68 -9.15 -1.65
CA ILE A 33 -5.29 -9.26 -0.24
C ILE A 33 -3.77 -9.31 -0.12
N GLY A 34 -3.23 -8.75 0.96
CA GLY A 34 -1.86 -9.00 1.39
C GLY A 34 -1.61 -8.43 2.79
N ILE A 35 -0.35 -8.20 3.16
CA ILE A 35 0.02 -7.97 4.57
C ILE A 35 0.91 -6.75 4.82
N THR A 36 1.21 -5.94 3.80
CA THR A 36 2.27 -4.90 3.91
C THR A 36 1.78 -3.47 3.69
N ASN A 37 0.78 -3.25 2.84
CA ASN A 37 0.47 -1.89 2.38
C ASN A 37 -0.20 -0.99 3.44
N MET A 38 -0.58 -1.55 4.59
CA MET A 38 -0.97 -0.83 5.80
C MET A 38 -0.06 -1.30 6.94
N PRO A 39 0.49 -0.39 7.76
CA PRO A 39 0.20 1.05 7.80
C PRO A 39 0.93 1.93 6.77
N GLU A 40 1.70 1.35 5.83
CA GLU A 40 2.53 2.09 4.87
C GLU A 40 1.78 3.22 4.13
N ALA A 41 0.57 2.97 3.62
CA ALA A 41 -0.22 4.00 2.93
C ALA A 41 -0.64 5.17 3.83
N LYS A 42 -0.91 4.92 5.12
CA LYS A 42 -1.20 5.97 6.09
C LYS A 42 0.04 6.79 6.40
N LEU A 43 1.17 6.12 6.62
CA LEU A 43 2.45 6.79 6.91
C LEU A 43 2.93 7.64 5.72
N ALA A 44 2.79 7.13 4.49
CA ALA A 44 3.09 7.91 3.29
C ALA A 44 2.22 9.17 3.21
N ARG A 45 0.91 9.05 3.53
CA ARG A 45 0.01 10.21 3.56
C ARG A 45 0.38 11.22 4.64
N GLU A 46 0.72 10.77 5.84
CA GLU A 46 1.22 11.63 6.93
C GLU A 46 2.55 12.29 6.58
N ALA A 47 3.38 11.62 5.79
CA ALA A 47 4.63 12.16 5.28
C ALA A 47 4.46 13.09 4.06
N GLU A 48 3.22 13.37 3.64
CA GLU A 48 2.89 14.11 2.42
C GLU A 48 3.55 13.54 1.16
N ILE A 49 3.67 12.21 1.08
CA ILE A 49 4.18 11.46 -0.06
C ILE A 49 3.01 10.84 -0.81
N ALA A 50 2.93 11.09 -2.11
CA ALA A 50 1.97 10.39 -2.96
C ALA A 50 2.40 8.93 -3.18
N LEU A 51 1.52 8.01 -2.77
CA LEU A 51 1.75 6.57 -2.87
C LEU A 51 0.77 5.95 -3.86
N ALA A 52 1.29 5.05 -4.70
CA ALA A 52 0.50 4.17 -5.53
C ALA A 52 1.02 2.74 -5.39
N THR A 53 0.11 1.76 -5.40
CA THR A 53 0.44 0.35 -5.24
C THR A 53 0.37 -0.38 -6.58
N LEU A 54 1.45 -1.09 -6.93
CA LEU A 54 1.45 -2.11 -7.97
C LEU A 54 1.34 -3.48 -7.30
N ALA A 55 0.13 -4.01 -7.21
CA ALA A 55 -0.11 -5.34 -6.64
C ALA A 55 0.16 -6.43 -7.68
N MET A 56 1.06 -7.35 -7.36
CA MET A 56 1.41 -8.48 -8.21
C MET A 56 0.68 -9.74 -7.72
N ILE A 57 -0.33 -10.19 -8.46
CA ILE A 57 -1.13 -11.37 -8.08
C ILE A 57 -0.26 -12.62 -8.15
N THR A 58 -0.19 -13.36 -7.06
CA THR A 58 0.53 -14.64 -6.96
C THR A 58 -0.41 -15.84 -6.95
N ASP A 59 -1.65 -15.66 -6.51
CA ASP A 59 -2.61 -16.74 -6.30
C ASP A 59 -4.02 -16.16 -6.08
N TYR A 60 -5.00 -17.04 -5.86
CA TYR A 60 -6.39 -16.69 -5.60
C TYR A 60 -6.75 -16.80 -4.11
N ASP A 61 -5.78 -16.66 -3.19
CA ASP A 61 -5.98 -16.92 -1.76
C ASP A 61 -6.55 -18.34 -1.57
N CYS A 62 -7.54 -18.55 -0.69
CA CYS A 62 -8.09 -19.88 -0.40
C CYS A 62 -9.59 -20.05 -0.74
N TRP A 63 -10.20 -19.11 -1.49
CA TRP A 63 -11.64 -19.18 -1.80
C TRP A 63 -11.98 -20.16 -2.91
N LYS A 64 -11.07 -20.39 -3.86
CA LYS A 64 -11.34 -21.22 -5.03
C LYS A 64 -11.16 -22.70 -4.69
N ILE A 65 -12.22 -23.49 -4.88
CA ILE A 65 -12.28 -24.91 -4.46
C ILE A 65 -11.60 -25.84 -5.49
N GLU A 66 -11.54 -25.42 -6.75
CA GLU A 66 -11.03 -26.23 -7.88
C GLU A 66 -9.51 -26.09 -8.10
N GLU A 67 -8.85 -25.18 -7.39
CA GLU A 67 -7.40 -25.00 -7.42
C GLU A 67 -6.78 -25.39 -6.07
N GLU A 68 -5.51 -25.81 -6.11
CA GLU A 68 -4.75 -26.13 -4.90
C GLU A 68 -4.68 -24.91 -3.97
N ALA A 69 -4.80 -25.15 -2.66
CA ALA A 69 -4.66 -24.10 -1.66
C ALA A 69 -3.28 -23.43 -1.76
N VAL A 70 -3.20 -22.14 -1.44
CA VAL A 70 -1.94 -21.38 -1.48
C VAL A 70 -0.85 -22.05 -0.63
N THR A 71 0.29 -22.32 -1.27
CA THR A 71 1.51 -22.82 -0.63
C THR A 71 2.65 -21.83 -0.81
N ALA A 72 3.61 -21.82 0.12
CA ALA A 72 4.77 -20.93 0.04
C ALA A 72 5.56 -21.14 -1.27
N GLU A 73 5.66 -22.39 -1.73
CA GLU A 73 6.37 -22.73 -2.97
C GLU A 73 5.69 -22.15 -4.21
N SER A 74 4.36 -22.24 -4.30
CA SER A 74 3.59 -21.67 -5.43
C SER A 74 3.74 -20.16 -5.54
N VAL A 75 3.75 -19.47 -4.39
CA VAL A 75 3.97 -18.02 -4.29
C VAL A 75 5.37 -17.64 -4.79
N ILE A 76 6.41 -18.38 -4.39
CA ILE A 76 7.80 -18.10 -4.82
C ILE A 76 7.97 -18.26 -6.34
N GLY A 77 7.32 -19.26 -6.95
CA GLY A 77 7.35 -19.48 -8.39
C GLY A 77 6.79 -18.29 -9.17
N HIS A 78 5.60 -17.83 -8.80
CA HIS A 78 4.98 -16.65 -9.42
C HIS A 78 5.71 -15.35 -9.10
N LEU A 79 6.34 -15.25 -7.92
CA LEU A 79 7.10 -14.07 -7.51
C LEU A 79 8.24 -13.75 -8.49
N HIS A 80 9.01 -14.73 -8.95
CA HIS A 80 10.08 -14.49 -9.93
C HIS A 80 9.58 -13.95 -11.27
N ALA A 81 8.49 -14.51 -11.79
CA ALA A 81 7.86 -14.02 -13.02
C ALA A 81 7.32 -12.59 -12.83
N ASN A 82 6.71 -12.33 -11.67
CA ASN A 82 6.19 -11.02 -11.31
C ASN A 82 7.30 -9.96 -11.16
N VAL A 83 8.49 -10.31 -10.67
CA VAL A 83 9.62 -9.38 -10.56
C VAL A 83 10.03 -8.82 -11.92
N ALA A 84 10.11 -9.67 -12.96
CA ALA A 84 10.48 -9.21 -14.30
C ALA A 84 9.43 -8.24 -14.87
N ALA A 85 8.14 -8.57 -14.73
CA ALA A 85 7.04 -7.71 -15.15
C ALA A 85 7.01 -6.38 -14.39
N ALA A 86 7.16 -6.42 -13.07
CA ALA A 86 7.19 -5.23 -12.22
C ALA A 86 8.33 -4.28 -12.62
N LYS A 87 9.54 -4.81 -12.84
CA LYS A 87 10.68 -4.00 -13.33
C LYS A 87 10.39 -3.33 -14.67
N ALA A 88 9.80 -4.07 -15.62
CA ALA A 88 9.46 -3.54 -16.94
C ALA A 88 8.38 -2.43 -16.86
N ILE A 89 7.42 -2.56 -15.95
CA ILE A 89 6.39 -1.54 -15.69
C ILE A 89 7.05 -0.31 -15.06
N LEU A 90 7.84 -0.49 -14.00
CA LEU A 90 8.50 0.61 -13.29
C LEU A 90 9.43 1.42 -14.21
N ALA A 91 10.17 0.75 -15.09
CA ALA A 91 11.04 1.42 -16.07
C ALA A 91 10.27 2.34 -17.03
N GLN A 92 8.99 2.03 -17.32
CA GLN A 92 8.13 2.85 -18.17
C GLN A 92 7.41 3.94 -17.37
N VAL A 93 7.00 3.65 -16.14
CA VAL A 93 6.21 4.58 -15.31
C VAL A 93 7.06 5.65 -14.67
N ILE A 94 8.24 5.32 -14.13
CA ILE A 94 9.08 6.28 -13.38
C ILE A 94 9.39 7.55 -14.19
N PRO A 95 9.78 7.49 -15.49
CA PRO A 95 10.03 8.69 -16.28
C PRO A 95 8.80 9.57 -16.53
N GLN A 96 7.59 9.04 -16.34
CA GLN A 96 6.32 9.76 -16.52
C GLN A 96 5.83 10.43 -15.22
N ILE A 97 6.46 10.14 -14.08
CA ILE A 97 6.11 10.77 -12.80
C ILE A 97 6.61 12.21 -12.83
N PRO A 98 5.73 13.21 -12.59
CA PRO A 98 6.14 14.60 -12.51
C PRO A 98 7.20 14.82 -11.44
N THR A 99 8.22 15.64 -11.74
CA THR A 99 9.26 16.00 -10.77
C THR A 99 8.80 17.04 -9.75
N GLU A 100 7.74 17.78 -10.07
CA GLU A 100 7.14 18.76 -9.15
C GLU A 100 5.96 18.16 -8.38
N PRO A 101 6.00 18.21 -7.04
CA PRO A 101 4.95 17.65 -6.20
C PRO A 101 3.68 18.52 -6.27
N SER A 102 2.72 18.10 -7.09
CA SER A 102 1.50 18.88 -7.39
C SER A 102 0.18 18.17 -7.05
N TRP A 103 0.25 16.93 -6.55
CA TRP A 103 -0.94 16.19 -6.12
C TRP A 103 -1.44 16.58 -4.71
N PRO A 104 -2.73 16.39 -4.41
CA PRO A 104 -3.32 16.75 -3.11
C PRO A 104 -2.62 16.12 -1.89
N GLU A 105 -2.07 14.92 -2.05
CA GLU A 105 -1.35 14.19 -1.01
C GLU A 105 -0.14 14.95 -0.48
N HIS A 106 0.51 15.76 -1.32
CA HIS A 106 1.65 16.59 -0.91
C HIS A 106 1.26 17.75 0.01
N ARG A 107 -0.04 17.95 0.26
CA ARG A 107 -0.60 18.96 1.15
C ARG A 107 -1.48 18.35 2.25
N ALA A 108 -1.41 17.04 2.47
CA ALA A 108 -2.31 16.32 3.36
C ALA A 108 -2.28 16.83 4.82
N LEU A 109 -1.17 17.39 5.28
CA LEU A 109 -1.04 17.89 6.65
C LEU A 109 -1.68 19.27 6.85
N ASP A 110 -1.95 20.04 5.78
CA ASP A 110 -2.49 21.40 5.88
C ASP A 110 -3.81 21.47 6.67
N THR A 111 -4.63 20.41 6.58
CA THR A 111 -5.92 20.32 7.28
C THR A 111 -5.94 19.27 8.39
N ALA A 112 -4.86 18.51 8.57
CA ALA A 112 -4.80 17.41 9.53
C ALA A 112 -4.14 17.79 10.86
N LEU A 113 -3.29 18.82 10.86
CA LEU A 113 -2.65 19.32 12.08
C LEU A 113 -3.64 20.17 12.89
N MET A 114 -4.23 19.57 13.92
CA MET A 114 -5.23 20.24 14.78
C MET A 114 -4.62 20.94 16.00
N THR A 115 -3.45 20.48 16.46
CA THR A 115 -2.79 21.03 17.65
C THR A 115 -2.15 22.37 17.30
N ASP A 116 -2.48 23.43 18.05
CA ASP A 116 -1.84 24.74 17.89
C ASP A 116 -0.32 24.60 18.05
N ARG A 117 0.44 25.17 17.12
CA ARG A 117 1.91 25.14 17.08
C ARG A 117 2.55 25.56 18.40
N LYS A 118 1.94 26.49 19.15
CA LYS A 118 2.45 26.95 20.45
C LYS A 118 2.48 25.87 21.53
N LEU A 119 1.74 24.78 21.32
CA LEU A 119 1.65 23.66 22.23
C LEU A 119 2.55 22.49 21.82
N TRP A 120 3.31 22.61 20.73
CA TRP A 120 4.15 21.53 20.25
C TRP A 120 5.41 21.41 21.13
N PRO A 121 5.65 20.25 21.78
CA PRO A 121 6.87 20.04 22.54
C PRO A 121 8.10 20.08 21.63
N GLU A 122 9.20 20.69 22.09
CA GLU A 122 10.44 20.83 21.31
C GLU A 122 10.94 19.48 20.79
N GLN A 123 10.94 18.44 21.63
CA GLN A 123 11.36 17.09 21.23
C GLN A 123 10.50 16.53 20.09
N THR A 124 9.17 16.71 20.14
CA THR A 124 8.29 16.22 19.08
C THR A 124 8.53 16.95 17.76
N VAL A 125 8.84 18.25 17.82
CA VAL A 125 9.20 19.03 16.63
C VAL A 125 10.51 18.54 16.02
N GLU A 126 11.49 18.18 16.86
CA GLU A 126 12.76 17.59 16.41
C GLU A 126 12.54 16.21 15.77
N ASP A 127 11.83 15.31 16.45
CA ASP A 127 11.58 13.94 15.99
C ASP A 127 10.79 13.90 14.66
N LEU A 128 9.85 14.83 14.48
CA LEU A 128 8.99 14.94 13.30
C LEU A 128 9.45 16.03 12.32
N LEU A 129 10.66 16.55 12.47
CA LEU A 129 11.18 17.65 11.65
C LEU A 129 11.02 17.41 10.12
N PRO A 130 11.27 16.20 9.57
CA PRO A 130 11.09 15.95 8.15
C PRO A 130 9.65 16.17 7.66
N LEU A 131 8.66 15.94 8.53
CA LEU A 131 7.24 16.08 8.22
C LEU A 131 6.74 17.52 8.47
N LEU A 132 7.23 18.14 9.55
CA LEU A 132 6.76 19.44 10.01
C LEU A 132 7.45 20.64 9.35
N LYS A 133 8.52 20.43 8.59
CA LYS A 133 9.37 21.49 8.01
C LYS A 133 8.60 22.62 7.31
N ARG A 134 7.47 22.34 6.67
CA ARG A 134 6.66 23.36 5.96
C ARG A 134 5.84 24.26 6.90
N PHE A 135 5.65 23.85 8.15
CA PHE A 135 4.84 24.55 9.16
C PHE A 135 5.67 25.31 10.19
N LEU A 136 7.00 25.12 10.18
CA LEU A 136 7.96 25.80 11.04
C LEU A 136 8.43 27.12 10.42
#